data_AF-A0A0V8RXH1-F1
#
_entry.id   AF-A0A0V8RXH1-F1
#
_cell.length_a   1.000
_cell.length_b   1.000
_cell.length_c   1.000
_cell.angle_alpha   90.00
_cell.angle_beta   90.00
_cell.angle_gamma   90.00
#
_symmetry.space_group_name_H-M   'P 1'
#
loop_
_entity.id
_entity.type
_entity.pdbx_description
1 polymer ?
#
loop_
_entity_poly.entity_id
_entity_poly.type
_entity_poly.pdbx_seq_one_letter_code
_entity_poly.pdbx_strand_id
1 'polypeptide(L)' 'MLFIIAGWAASLQATPPLRLSVLYFIGSLLLTIYAFVIRDPIFTLLNALASALALANIARALKLRAEASQRPGVK' A
#
# COMPACT_ATOMS: atom_id res chain seq x y z
N MET A 1 -17.30 4.65 -1.42
CA MET A 1 -16.05 5.30 -0.97
C MET A 1 -15.72 5.04 0.49
N LEU A 2 -16.67 5.19 1.43
CA LEU A 2 -16.43 4.95 2.87
C LEU A 2 -15.89 3.55 3.22
N PHE A 3 -16.34 2.49 2.54
CA PHE A 3 -15.89 1.13 2.80
C PHE A 3 -14.41 0.88 2.43
N ILE A 4 -13.88 1.59 1.43
CA ILE A 4 -12.46 1.50 1.05
C ILE A 4 -11.60 2.19 2.12
N ILE A 5 -12.04 3.34 2.62
CA ILE A 5 -11.38 4.07 3.71
C ILE A 5 -11.39 3.24 5.00
N ALA A 6 -12.51 2.60 5.33
CA ALA A 6 -12.62 1.70 6.49
C ALA A 6 -11.67 0.49 6.36
N GLY A 7 -11.55 -0.10 5.17
CA GLY A 7 -10.60 -1.17 4.90
C GLY A 7 -9.13 -0.73 5.07
N TRP A 8 -8.80 0.48 4.62
CA TRP A 8 -7.47 1.06 4.82
C TRP A 8 -7.18 1.40 6.28
N ALA A 9 -8.14 1.97 7.00
CA ALA A 9 -8.02 2.29 8.42
C ALA A 9 -7.81 1.01 9.26
N ALA A 10 -8.53 -0.07 8.94
CA ALA A 10 -8.32 -1.38 9.56
C ALA A 10 -6.93 -1.96 9.24
N SER A 11 -6.41 -1.70 8.03
CA SER A 11 -5.08 -2.15 7.60
C SER A 11 -3.91 -1.45 8.30
N LEU A 12 -4.14 -0.36 9.05
CA LEU A 12 -3.06 0.34 9.77
C LEU A 12 -2.60 -0.38 11.05
N GLN A 13 -3.42 -1.30 11.59
CA GLN A 13 -3.14 -1.97 12.87
C GLN A 13 -2.12 -3.10 12.76
N ALA A 14 -1.87 -3.62 11.55
CA ALA A 14 -0.91 -4.68 11.31
C ALA A 14 -0.15 -4.40 10.01
N THR A 15 1.16 -4.66 9.99
CA THR A 15 1.94 -4.56 8.75
C THR A 15 1.33 -5.54 7.74
N PRO A 16 0.75 -5.06 6.62
CA PRO A 16 0.03 -5.94 5.73
C PRO A 16 1.01 -6.94 5.08
N PRO A 17 0.54 -8.15 4.70
CA PRO A 17 1.35 -9.05 3.90
C PRO A 17 1.85 -8.35 2.64
N LEU A 18 3.13 -8.53 2.30
CA LEU A 18 3.76 -7.87 1.13
C LEU A 18 2.93 -8.01 -0.15
N ARG A 19 2.38 -9.20 -0.42
CA ARG A 19 1.48 -9.45 -1.56
C ARG A 19 0.26 -8.53 -1.56
N LEU A 20 -0.34 -8.33 -0.39
CA LEU A 20 -1.50 -7.46 -0.22
C LEU A 20 -1.11 -6.00 -0.48
N SER A 21 0.02 -5.54 0.07
CA SER A 21 0.53 -4.19 -0.16
C SER A 21 0.83 -3.92 -1.64
N VAL A 22 1.42 -4.88 -2.36
CA VAL A 22 1.65 -4.80 -3.81
C VAL A 22 0.33 -4.72 -4.57
N LEU A 23 -0.65 -5.56 -4.23
CA LEU A 23 -1.97 -5.54 -4.87
C LEU A 23 -2.67 -4.18 -4.65
N TYR A 24 -2.63 -3.65 -3.43
CA TYR A 24 -3.16 -2.32 -3.11
C TYR A 24 -2.43 -1.22 -3.85
N PHE A 25 -1.10 -1.27 -3.93
CA PHE A 25 -0.31 -0.28 -4.68
C PHE A 25 -0.75 -0.24 -6.14
N ILE A 26 -0.82 -1.39 -6.80
CA ILE A 26 -1.21 -1.49 -8.21
C ILE A 26 -2.66 -0.99 -8.40
N GLY A 27 -3.58 -1.46 -7.56
CA GLY A 27 -5.00 -1.06 -7.64
C GLY A 27 -5.21 0.43 -7.42
N SER A 28 -4.57 1.01 -6.40
CA SER A 28 -4.66 2.45 -6.12
C SER A 28 -3.97 3.28 -7.21
N LEU A 29 -2.87 2.82 -7.79
CA LEU A 29 -2.22 3.53 -8.90
C LEU A 29 -3.11 3.58 -10.15
N LEU A 30 -3.70 2.45 -10.53
CA LEU A 30 -4.67 2.35 -11.62
C LEU A 30 -5.88 3.26 -11.40
N LEU A 31 -6.44 3.25 -10.19
CA LEU A 31 -7.56 4.11 -9.83
C LEU A 31 -7.21 5.60 -9.81
N THR A 32 -5.97 5.95 -9.44
CA THR A 32 -5.47 7.33 -9.52
C THR A 32 -5.46 7.80 -10.97
N ILE A 33 -4.93 6.98 -11.88
CA ILE A 33 -4.89 7.30 -13.32
C ILE A 33 -6.32 7.46 -13.86
N TYR A 34 -7.21 6.52 -13.53
CA TYR A 34 -8.62 6.60 -13.94
C TYR A 34 -9.29 7.88 -13.42
N ALA A 35 -9.15 8.18 -12.13
CA ALA A 35 -9.72 9.37 -11.49
C ALA A 35 -9.20 10.66 -12.12
N PHE A 36 -7.92 10.69 -12.47
CA PHE A 36 -7.29 11.82 -13.15
C PHE A 36 -7.89 12.04 -14.55
N VAL A 37 -8.11 10.97 -15.32
CA VAL A 37 -8.73 11.02 -16.66
C VAL A 37 -10.14 11.59 -16.59
N ILE A 38 -10.95 11.19 -15.61
CA ILE A 38 -12.32 11.71 -15.43
C ILE A 38 -12.39 13.05 -14.68
N ARG A 39 -11.24 13.63 -14.32
CA ARG A 39 -11.09 14.89 -13.57
C ARG A 39 -11.84 14.88 -12.23
N ASP A 40 -11.78 13.76 -11.50
CA ASP A 40 -12.27 13.67 -10.12
C ASP A 40 -11.12 13.96 -9.14
N PRO A 41 -11.00 15.20 -8.61
CA PRO A 41 -9.86 15.58 -7.78
C PRO A 41 -9.86 14.86 -6.42
N ILE A 42 -11.04 14.57 -5.85
CA ILE A 42 -11.15 13.91 -4.54
C ILE A 42 -10.71 12.46 -4.69
N PHE A 43 -11.22 11.76 -5.70
CA PHE A 43 -10.86 10.37 -5.91
C PHE A 43 -9.40 10.20 -6.36
N THR A 44 -8.88 11.17 -7.11
CA THR A 44 -7.45 11.23 -7.48
C THR A 44 -6.58 11.35 -6.22
N LEU A 45 -6.86 12.34 -5.35
CA LEU A 45 -6.07 12.58 -4.15
C LEU A 45 -6.09 11.37 -3.21
N LEU A 46 -7.26 10.77 -2.99
CA LEU A 46 -7.41 9.62 -2.11
C LEU A 46 -6.62 8.41 -2.60
N ASN A 47 -6.70 8.08 -3.89
CA ASN A 47 -5.95 6.96 -4.45
C ASN A 47 -4.44 7.24 -4.54
N ALA A 48 -4.03 8.49 -4.75
CA ALA A 48 -2.63 8.88 -4.70
C ALA A 48 -2.04 8.65 -3.30
N LEU A 49 -2.76 9.06 -2.25
CA LEU A 49 -2.35 8.82 -0.86
C LEU A 49 -2.31 7.32 -0.53
N ALA A 50 -3.31 6.55 -0.96
CA ALA A 50 -3.32 5.10 -0.78
C ALA A 50 -2.14 4.42 -1.49
N SER A 51 -1.79 4.87 -2.70
CA SER A 51 -0.63 4.38 -3.44
C SER A 51 0.68 4.69 -2.70
N ALA A 52 0.84 5.92 -2.20
CA ALA A 52 2.03 6.31 -1.42
C ALA A 52 2.18 5.48 -0.14
N LEU A 53 1.10 5.26 0.60
CA LEU A 53 1.12 4.44 1.81
C LEU A 53 1.42 2.96 1.50
N ALA A 54 0.84 2.42 0.43
CA ALA A 54 1.10 1.04 0.01
C ALA A 54 2.58 0.87 -0.38
N LEU A 55 3.16 1.84 -1.08
CA LEU A 55 4.57 1.85 -1.44
C LEU A 55 5.49 1.90 -0.21
N ALA A 56 5.16 2.73 0.79
CA ALA A 56 5.89 2.79 2.05
C ALA A 56 5.86 1.44 2.79
N ASN A 57 4.71 0.76 2.82
CA ASN A 57 4.57 -0.57 3.40
C ASN A 57 5.39 -1.63 2.65
N ILE A 58 5.42 -1.57 1.31
CA ILE A 58 6.29 -2.44 0.49
C ILE A 58 7.75 -2.22 0.84
N ALA A 59 8.21 -0.97 0.86
CA ALA A 59 9.60 -0.64 1.20
C ALA A 59 9.98 -1.14 2.60
N ARG A 60 9.10 -0.94 3.60
CA ARG A 60 9.29 -1.45 4.97
C ARG A 60 9.39 -2.98 4.99
N ALA A 61 8.49 -3.67 4.30
CA ALA A 61 8.48 -5.13 4.26
C ALA A 61 9.71 -5.71 3.54
N LEU A 62 10.19 -5.05 2.48
CA LEU A 62 11.44 -5.43 1.79
C LEU A 62 12.66 -5.24 2.69
N LYS A 63 12.73 -4.12 3.41
CA LYS A 63 13.81 -3.85 4.38
C LYS A 63 13.87 -4.93 5.48
N LEU A 64 12.73 -5.25 6.09
CA LEU A 64 12.64 -6.29 7.13
C LEU A 64 13.04 -7.67 6.61
N ARG A 65 12.68 -8.01 5.37
CA ARG A 65 13.10 -9.27 4.74
C ARG A 65 14.60 -9.33 4.47
N ALA A 66 15.20 -8.21 4.03
CA ALA A 66 16.64 -8.13 3.83
C ALA A 66 17.39 -8.30 5.15
N GLU A 67 16.95 -7.64 6.22
CA GLU A 67 17.51 -7.78 7.58
C GLU A 67 17.35 -9.21 8.13
N ALA A 68 16.19 -9.84 7.91
CA ALA A 68 15.97 -11.24 8.31
C ALA A 68 16.87 -12.21 7.53
N SER A 69 17.10 -11.95 6.24
CA SER A 69 18.01 -12.75 5.41
C SER A 69 19.49 -12.60 5.79
N GLN A 70 19.85 -11.51 6.47
CA GLN A 70 21.20 -11.26 6.98
C GLN A 70 21.48 -11.85 8.37
N ARG A 71 20.49 -12.49 9.02
CA ARG A 71 20.71 -13.26 10.25
C ARG A 71 20.69 -14.77 9.96
N PRO A 72 21.74 -15.36 9.39
CA PRO A 72 21.84 -16.81 9.30
C PRO A 72 22.25 -17.36 10.66
N GLY A 73 21.32 -18.05 11.33
CA GLY A 73 21.63 -19.07 12.32
C GLY A 73 22.25 -18.62 13.65
N VAL A 74 21.41 -18.36 14.65
CA VAL A 74 21.68 -18.90 15.98
C VAL A 74 21.16 -20.33 15.94
N LYS A 75 22.07 -21.29 15.73
CA LYS A 75 21.90 -22.68 16.15
C LYS A 75 22.92 -22.95 17.24
#